data_AF-A0A8S0WC54-F1
#
_entry.id   AF-A0A8S0WC54-F1
#
_cell.length_a   1.000
_cell.length_b   1.000
_cell.length_c   1.000
_cell.angle_alpha   90.00
_cell.angle_beta   90.00
_cell.angle_gamma   90.00
#
_symmetry.space_group_name_H-M   'P 1'
#
loop_
_entity.id
_entity.type
_entity.pdbx_description
1 polymer ?
#
loop_
_entity_poly.entity_id
_entity_poly.type
_entity_poly.pdbx_seq_one_letter_code
_entity_poly.pdbx_strand_id
1 'polypeptide(L)'
;MVALMFYQLGLTQRNVALRVIYLDAILYFAGGVIGTGHHWYFTGQSSVNMALSAMVSVLEVVPLTLLTLDAWDFVRTTRADCDVCGKSVAIPHKWTFYFLMAVGFWNFVGAGIFGFLINLPIVSYYEAGTQLTPNHGHAAMMGVFGMLALALMVFVLRQTSTDTRWVDIEKYVKVGFWGINVGLALMLMMSLFPSGVLQVWDVVQHGY
;
A
#
# COMPACT_ATOMS: atom_id res chain seq x y z
N MET A 1 9.17 6.08 7.02
CA MET A 1 8.49 7.34 7.39
C MET A 1 7.42 7.15 8.45
N VAL A 2 6.54 6.15 8.32
CA VAL A 2 5.50 5.85 9.32
C VAL A 2 6.06 5.63 10.74
N ALA A 3 7.08 4.77 10.88
CA ALA A 3 7.77 4.55 12.16
C ALA A 3 8.41 5.82 12.78
N LEU A 4 8.87 6.76 11.95
CA LEU A 4 9.40 8.05 12.41
C LEU A 4 8.31 8.96 12.95
N MET A 5 7.14 9.01 12.30
CA MET A 5 5.98 9.74 12.80
C MET A 5 5.50 9.19 14.14
N PHE A 6 5.47 7.86 14.29
CA PHE A 6 5.11 7.24 15.57
C PHE A 6 6.09 7.57 16.70
N TYR A 7 7.39 7.62 16.40
CA TYR A 7 8.39 8.06 17.36
C TYR A 7 8.18 9.53 17.76
N GLN A 8 7.95 10.43 16.79
CA GLN A 8 7.71 11.85 17.05
C GLN A 8 6.43 12.12 17.84
N LEU A 9 5.41 11.28 17.67
CA LEU A 9 4.15 11.35 18.42
C LEU A 9 4.23 10.67 19.80
N GLY A 10 5.40 10.16 20.19
CA GLY A 10 5.62 9.52 21.50
C GLY A 10 4.98 8.14 21.65
N LEU A 11 4.54 7.52 20.55
CA LEU A 11 3.81 6.25 20.55
C LEU A 11 4.72 5.02 20.53
N THR A 12 5.99 5.17 20.15
CA THR A 12 6.96 4.08 20.03
C THR A 12 8.33 4.46 20.55
N GLN A 13 9.08 3.50 21.08
CA GLN A 13 10.47 3.72 21.49
C GLN A 13 11.42 3.84 20.30
N ARG A 14 12.45 4.68 20.43
CA ARG A 14 13.49 4.92 19.39
C ARG A 14 14.07 3.63 18.83
N ASN A 15 14.43 2.68 19.69
CA ASN A 15 15.07 1.44 19.27
C ASN A 15 14.16 0.55 18.43
N VAL A 16 12.85 0.53 18.74
CA VAL A 16 11.85 -0.22 17.96
C VAL A 16 11.68 0.43 16.60
N ALA A 17 11.47 1.75 16.56
CA ALA A 17 11.31 2.50 15.32
C ALA A 17 12.52 2.34 14.39
N LEU A 18 13.75 2.42 14.92
CA LEU A 18 14.96 2.23 14.13
C LEU A 18 15.08 0.81 13.58
N ARG A 19 14.81 -0.22 14.39
CA ARG A 19 14.87 -1.62 13.94
C ARG A 19 13.88 -1.89 12.81
N VAL A 20 12.66 -1.40 12.91
CA VAL A 20 11.64 -1.53 11.85
C VAL A 20 12.11 -0.82 10.58
N ILE A 21 12.63 0.40 10.68
CA ILE A 21 13.14 1.15 9.52
C ILE A 21 14.31 0.42 8.83
N TYR A 22 15.26 -0.10 9.59
CA TYR A 22 16.39 -0.85 9.03
C TYR A 22 15.95 -2.18 8.41
N LEU A 23 15.03 -2.90 9.07
CA LEU A 23 14.48 -4.14 8.54
C LEU A 23 13.74 -3.89 7.22
N ASP A 24 12.86 -2.88 7.18
CA ASP A 24 12.19 -2.46 5.95
C ASP A 24 13.20 -2.12 4.87
N ALA A 25 14.19 -1.26 5.16
CA ALA A 25 15.18 -0.85 4.18
C ALA A 25 15.93 -2.05 3.60
N ILE A 26 16.42 -2.95 4.44
CA ILE A 26 17.12 -4.17 4.00
C ILE A 26 16.23 -5.00 3.09
N LEU A 27 14.99 -5.25 3.51
CA LEU A 27 14.09 -6.10 2.74
C LEU A 27 13.65 -5.47 1.41
N TYR A 28 13.34 -4.17 1.39
CA TYR A 28 12.99 -3.44 0.17
C TYR A 28 14.16 -3.33 -0.80
N PHE A 29 15.39 -3.08 -0.33
CA PHE A 29 16.55 -3.01 -1.21
C PHE A 29 16.96 -4.40 -1.71
N ALA A 30 16.90 -5.43 -0.86
CA ALA A 30 17.24 -6.80 -1.25
C ALA A 30 16.23 -7.38 -2.26
N GLY A 31 14.93 -7.14 -2.05
CA GLY A 31 13.88 -7.55 -2.98
C GLY A 31 13.82 -6.63 -4.21
N GLY A 32 13.55 -5.34 -4.00
CA GLY A 32 13.20 -4.39 -5.06
C GLY A 32 14.28 -4.14 -6.12
N VAL A 33 15.55 -4.09 -5.75
CA VAL A 33 16.62 -3.78 -6.71
C VAL A 33 16.78 -4.90 -7.74
N ILE A 34 16.78 -6.15 -7.29
CA ILE A 34 16.92 -7.32 -8.18
C ILE A 34 15.56 -7.70 -8.78
N GLY A 35 14.49 -7.55 -8.01
CA GLY A 35 13.12 -7.85 -8.42
C GLY A 35 12.58 -6.90 -9.50
N THR A 36 13.18 -5.71 -9.67
CA THR A 36 12.95 -4.83 -10.84
C THR A 36 13.02 -5.60 -12.17
N GLY A 37 13.81 -6.67 -12.24
CA GLY A 37 13.92 -7.46 -13.45
C GLY A 37 12.65 -8.23 -13.87
N HIS A 38 11.59 -8.25 -13.06
CA HIS A 38 10.27 -8.72 -13.51
C HIS A 38 9.66 -7.86 -14.64
N HIS A 39 10.16 -6.63 -14.84
CA HIS A 39 9.82 -5.80 -15.99
C HIS A 39 10.58 -6.19 -17.26
N TRP A 40 11.58 -7.07 -17.15
CA TRP A 40 12.47 -7.46 -18.25
C TRP A 40 12.24 -8.90 -18.72
N TYR A 41 11.18 -9.57 -18.25
CA TYR A 41 10.89 -10.95 -18.63
C TYR A 41 10.84 -11.15 -20.14
N PHE A 42 10.20 -10.23 -20.87
CA PHE A 42 9.95 -10.37 -22.31
C PHE A 42 10.63 -9.30 -23.16
N THR A 43 11.69 -8.67 -22.65
CA THR A 43 12.45 -7.63 -23.37
C THR A 43 13.73 -8.16 -24.02
N GLY A 44 13.83 -9.47 -24.28
CA GLY A 44 14.98 -10.11 -24.92
C GLY A 44 16.17 -10.43 -24.02
N GLN A 45 15.98 -10.43 -22.69
CA GLN A 45 17.02 -10.83 -21.72
C GLN A 45 17.17 -12.37 -21.64
N SER A 46 18.24 -12.84 -20.98
CA SER A 46 18.50 -14.27 -20.81
C SER A 46 17.48 -14.95 -19.88
N SER A 47 17.27 -16.25 -20.07
CA SER A 47 16.41 -17.07 -19.19
C SER A 47 16.90 -17.10 -17.74
N VAL A 48 18.21 -16.98 -17.53
CA VAL A 48 18.81 -16.86 -16.19
C VAL A 48 18.34 -15.60 -15.48
N ASN A 49 18.28 -14.46 -16.20
CA ASN A 49 17.76 -13.22 -15.64
C ASN A 49 16.29 -13.35 -15.25
N MET A 50 15.47 -13.93 -16.13
CA MET A 50 14.05 -14.19 -15.84
C MET A 50 13.86 -15.03 -14.57
N ALA A 51 14.63 -16.12 -14.42
CA ALA A 51 14.54 -16.99 -13.25
C ALA A 51 14.93 -16.26 -11.95
N LEU A 52 16.05 -15.53 -11.96
CA LEU A 52 16.50 -14.76 -10.79
C LEU A 52 15.51 -13.66 -10.42
N SER A 53 15.02 -12.90 -11.39
CA SER A 53 14.05 -11.84 -11.16
C SER A 53 12.71 -12.39 -10.66
N ALA A 54 12.26 -13.56 -11.14
CA ALA A 54 11.08 -14.23 -10.60
C ALA A 54 11.28 -14.69 -9.15
N MET A 55 12.43 -15.27 -8.80
CA MET A 55 12.67 -15.71 -7.43
C MET A 55 12.75 -14.54 -6.45
N VAL A 56 13.36 -13.42 -6.86
CA VAL A 56 13.60 -12.29 -5.95
C VAL A 56 12.40 -11.34 -5.87
N SER A 57 11.65 -11.12 -6.96
CA SER A 57 10.42 -10.32 -6.91
C SER A 57 9.35 -10.91 -5.98
N VAL A 58 9.28 -12.23 -5.84
CA VAL A 58 8.37 -12.88 -4.86
C VAL A 58 8.74 -12.51 -3.43
N LEU A 59 10.02 -12.31 -3.13
CA LEU A 59 10.46 -11.88 -1.79
C LEU A 59 9.98 -10.47 -1.47
N GLU A 60 9.63 -9.64 -2.46
CA GLU A 60 9.04 -8.33 -2.23
C GLU A 60 7.66 -8.40 -1.58
N VAL A 61 6.97 -9.55 -1.63
CA VAL A 61 5.66 -9.70 -0.95
C VAL A 61 5.85 -9.83 0.57
N VAL A 62 6.97 -10.40 1.03
CA VAL A 62 7.22 -10.65 2.46
C VAL A 62 7.17 -9.35 3.29
N PRO A 63 7.86 -8.27 2.93
CA PRO A 63 7.81 -6.99 3.66
C PRO A 63 6.41 -6.37 3.62
N LEU A 64 5.70 -6.49 2.50
CA LEU A 64 4.34 -5.95 2.35
C LEU A 64 3.38 -6.60 3.36
N THR A 65 3.52 -7.91 3.59
CA THR A 65 2.72 -8.62 4.60
C THR A 65 3.06 -8.19 6.02
N LEU A 66 4.35 -8.02 6.35
CA LEU A 66 4.79 -7.59 7.68
C LEU A 66 4.27 -6.19 8.01
N LEU A 67 4.35 -5.25 7.05
CA LEU A 67 3.81 -3.90 7.21
C LEU A 67 2.30 -3.87 7.47
N THR A 68 1.58 -4.84 6.93
CA THR A 68 0.13 -4.94 7.11
C THR A 68 -0.22 -5.48 8.49
N LEU A 69 0.57 -6.42 9.01
CA LEU A 69 0.46 -6.90 10.38
C LEU A 69 0.80 -5.78 11.38
N ASP A 70 1.86 -5.02 11.14
CA ASP A 70 2.22 -3.86 11.94
C ASP A 70 1.09 -2.80 11.94
N ALA A 71 0.47 -2.56 10.79
CA ALA A 71 -0.70 -1.68 10.69
C ALA A 71 -1.90 -2.23 11.49
N TRP A 72 -2.14 -3.54 11.48
CA TRP A 72 -3.23 -4.19 12.21
C TRP A 72 -3.05 -4.13 13.74
N ASP A 73 -1.86 -4.49 14.24
CA ASP A 73 -1.53 -4.40 15.65
C ASP A 73 -1.60 -2.96 16.16
N PHE A 74 -1.26 -2.00 15.29
CA PHE A 74 -1.46 -0.59 15.57
C PHE A 74 -2.94 -0.20 15.67
N VAL A 75 -3.81 -0.65 14.76
CA VAL A 75 -5.27 -0.39 14.83
C VAL A 75 -5.81 -0.88 16.16
N ARG A 76 -5.42 -2.10 16.56
CA ARG A 76 -5.83 -2.72 17.81
C ARG A 76 -5.35 -1.93 19.03
N THR A 77 -4.11 -1.48 19.03
CA THR A 77 -3.53 -0.69 20.13
C THR A 77 -4.16 0.70 20.24
N THR A 78 -4.47 1.32 19.10
CA THR A 78 -5.10 2.66 19.06
C THR A 78 -6.58 2.63 19.41
N ARG A 79 -7.26 1.50 19.19
CA ARG A 79 -8.65 1.24 19.60
C ARG A 79 -8.78 0.70 21.02
N ALA A 80 -7.68 0.28 21.65
CA ALA A 80 -7.71 -0.13 23.05
C ALA A 80 -8.11 1.09 23.87
N ASP A 81 -9.33 1.04 24.41
CA ASP A 81 -9.84 2.04 25.32
C ASP A 81 -8.84 2.22 26.46
N CYS A 82 -8.63 3.46 26.88
CA CYS A 82 -7.91 3.71 28.11
C CYS A 82 -8.83 3.27 29.26
N ASP A 83 -8.76 1.98 29.63
CA ASP A 83 -9.56 1.34 30.69
C ASP A 83 -9.50 2.09 32.04
N VAL A 84 -8.51 2.97 32.20
CA VAL A 84 -8.29 3.78 33.41
C VAL A 84 -8.98 5.15 33.35
N CYS A 85 -9.33 5.67 32.16
CA CYS A 85 -9.67 7.09 31.99
C CYS A 85 -11.11 7.39 31.53
N GLY A 86 -11.91 6.42 31.08
CA GLY A 86 -13.35 6.60 30.78
C GLY A 86 -13.71 7.77 29.84
N LYS A 87 -12.73 8.33 29.11
CA LYS A 87 -12.88 9.46 28.18
C LYS A 87 -12.27 9.07 26.86
N SER A 88 -12.98 9.36 25.75
CA SER A 88 -12.42 9.16 24.41
C SER A 88 -11.14 9.99 24.30
N VAL A 89 -10.00 9.33 24.17
CA VAL A 89 -8.74 10.01 23.87
C VAL A 89 -8.90 10.62 22.48
N ALA A 90 -9.07 11.94 22.43
CA ALA A 90 -9.13 12.68 21.18
C ALA A 90 -7.74 12.65 20.56
N ILE A 91 -7.45 11.64 19.74
CA ILE A 91 -6.20 11.53 19.01
C ILE A 91 -6.13 12.74 18.05
N PRO A 92 -5.20 13.70 18.26
CA PRO A 92 -5.20 14.96 17.52
C PRO A 92 -5.09 14.76 15.99
N HIS A 93 -4.51 13.63 15.57
CA HIS A 93 -4.22 13.27 14.17
C HIS A 93 -5.02 12.06 13.67
N LYS A 94 -6.24 11.83 14.17
CA LYS A 94 -7.09 10.69 13.80
C LYS A 94 -7.12 10.39 12.29
N TRP A 95 -7.33 11.41 11.45
CA TRP A 95 -7.44 11.22 10.00
C TRP A 95 -6.12 10.90 9.32
N THR A 96 -5.00 11.47 9.76
CA THR A 96 -3.67 11.06 9.30
C THR A 96 -3.47 9.56 9.53
N PHE A 97 -3.85 9.05 10.71
CA PHE A 97 -3.77 7.63 10.99
C PHE A 97 -4.69 6.79 10.11
N TYR A 98 -5.90 7.26 9.81
CA TYR A 98 -6.81 6.57 8.89
C TYR A 98 -6.21 6.43 7.49
N PHE A 99 -5.56 7.48 6.96
CA PHE A 99 -4.83 7.38 5.71
C PHE A 99 -3.63 6.42 5.80
N LEU A 100 -2.85 6.45 6.88
CA LEU A 100 -1.74 5.50 7.08
C LEU A 100 -2.21 4.04 7.18
N MET A 101 -3.38 3.78 7.77
CA MET A 101 -3.97 2.44 7.76
C MET A 101 -4.43 2.04 6.36
N ALA A 102 -5.01 2.97 5.59
CA ALA A 102 -5.34 2.73 4.18
C ALA A 102 -4.08 2.41 3.35
N VAL A 103 -2.95 3.08 3.60
CA VAL A 103 -1.65 2.73 2.99
C VAL A 103 -1.32 1.27 3.26
N GLY A 104 -1.36 0.81 4.52
CA GLY A 104 -1.09 -0.58 4.86
C GLY A 104 -2.01 -1.58 4.16
N PHE A 105 -3.33 -1.29 4.15
CA PHE A 105 -4.32 -2.11 3.46
C PHE A 105 -4.05 -2.23 1.95
N TRP A 106 -3.87 -1.10 1.27
CA TRP A 106 -3.61 -1.08 -0.18
C TRP A 106 -2.22 -1.58 -0.54
N ASN A 107 -1.26 -1.53 0.39
CA ASN A 107 0.04 -2.15 0.20
C ASN A 107 -0.08 -3.67 0.10
N PHE A 108 -0.89 -4.29 0.96
CA PHE A 108 -1.19 -5.72 0.85
C PHE A 108 -2.05 -6.05 -0.38
N VAL A 109 -3.16 -5.36 -0.57
CA VAL A 109 -4.12 -5.70 -1.64
C VAL A 109 -3.59 -5.31 -3.02
N GLY A 110 -3.13 -4.06 -3.15
CA GLY A 110 -2.65 -3.51 -4.41
C GLY A 110 -1.28 -4.06 -4.80
N ALA A 111 -0.27 -3.90 -3.94
CA ALA A 111 1.08 -4.34 -4.26
C ALA A 111 1.28 -5.84 -4.00
N GLY A 112 0.79 -6.37 -2.89
CA GLY A 112 0.90 -7.79 -2.56
C GLY A 112 0.06 -8.70 -3.46
N ILE A 113 -1.28 -8.62 -3.37
CA ILE A 113 -2.18 -9.55 -4.07
C ILE A 113 -2.17 -9.29 -5.59
N PHE A 114 -2.53 -8.07 -6.01
CA PHE A 114 -2.61 -7.77 -7.45
C PHE A 114 -1.24 -7.69 -8.13
N GLY A 115 -0.19 -7.31 -7.41
CA GLY A 115 1.18 -7.36 -7.96
C GLY A 115 1.65 -8.79 -8.15
N PHE A 116 1.49 -9.65 -7.13
CA PHE A 116 1.86 -11.05 -7.25
C PHE A 116 1.06 -11.80 -8.31
N LEU A 117 -0.22 -11.47 -8.49
CA LEU A 117 -1.09 -12.04 -9.52
C LEU A 117 -0.46 -11.97 -10.92
N ILE A 118 0.20 -10.86 -11.24
CA ILE A 118 0.80 -10.60 -12.55
C ILE A 118 2.31 -10.88 -12.60
N ASN A 119 2.91 -11.26 -11.47
CA ASN A 119 4.36 -11.39 -11.33
C ASN A 119 4.93 -12.72 -11.84
N LEU A 120 4.16 -13.81 -11.81
CA LEU A 120 4.70 -15.11 -12.24
C LEU A 120 5.01 -15.06 -13.74
N PRO A 121 6.22 -15.47 -14.21
CA PRO A 121 6.57 -15.41 -15.63
C PRO A 121 5.56 -16.11 -16.54
N ILE A 122 4.99 -17.24 -16.10
CA ILE A 122 3.98 -17.98 -16.86
C ILE A 122 2.66 -17.21 -17.01
N VAL A 123 2.27 -16.40 -16.02
CA VAL A 123 1.07 -15.56 -16.07
C VAL A 123 1.38 -14.28 -16.85
N SER A 124 2.49 -13.63 -16.51
CA SER A 124 2.98 -12.41 -17.16
C SER A 124 3.14 -12.59 -18.67
N TYR A 125 3.44 -13.80 -19.16
CA TYR A 125 3.50 -14.08 -20.59
C TYR A 125 2.19 -13.76 -21.34
N TYR A 126 1.03 -13.97 -20.70
CA TYR A 126 -0.29 -13.68 -21.27
C TYR A 126 -0.87 -12.36 -20.78
N GLU A 127 -0.46 -11.92 -19.59
CA GLU A 127 -1.00 -10.73 -18.93
C GLU A 127 -0.26 -9.44 -19.29
N ALA A 128 1.02 -9.51 -19.65
CA ALA A 128 1.84 -8.32 -19.85
C ALA A 128 1.23 -7.38 -20.90
N GLY A 129 0.83 -6.18 -20.47
CA GLY A 129 0.19 -5.19 -21.35
C GLY A 129 -1.35 -5.25 -21.38
N THR A 130 -1.97 -6.09 -20.55
CA THR A 130 -3.44 -6.14 -20.37
C THR A 130 -3.94 -5.19 -19.28
N GLN A 131 -5.26 -5.14 -19.06
CA GLN A 131 -5.90 -4.31 -18.02
C GLN A 131 -5.60 -4.76 -16.57
N LEU A 132 -5.00 -5.93 -16.34
CA LEU A 132 -4.56 -6.31 -14.99
C LEU A 132 -3.33 -5.52 -14.52
N THR A 133 -2.48 -5.07 -15.45
CA THR A 133 -1.35 -4.19 -15.16
C THR A 133 -1.80 -2.84 -14.59
N PRO A 134 -2.70 -2.05 -15.23
CA PRO A 134 -3.24 -0.85 -14.62
C PRO A 134 -4.14 -1.14 -13.40
N ASN A 135 -4.75 -2.32 -13.27
CA ASN A 135 -5.45 -2.71 -12.04
C ASN A 135 -4.48 -2.71 -10.84
N HIS A 136 -3.38 -3.46 -10.94
CA HIS A 136 -2.31 -3.43 -9.94
C HIS A 136 -1.73 -2.02 -9.79
N GLY A 137 -1.43 -1.34 -10.91
CA GLY A 137 -0.81 -0.03 -10.94
C GLY A 137 -1.61 1.04 -10.18
N HIS A 138 -2.93 1.12 -10.36
CA HIS A 138 -3.75 2.08 -9.61
C HIS A 138 -3.86 1.69 -8.13
N ALA A 139 -4.05 0.40 -7.84
CA ALA A 139 -4.16 -0.10 -6.47
C ALA A 139 -2.87 0.17 -5.67
N ALA A 140 -1.70 -0.04 -6.26
CA ALA A 140 -0.41 0.20 -5.63
C ALA A 140 -0.05 1.70 -5.61
N MET A 141 -0.12 2.40 -6.76
CA MET A 141 0.30 3.79 -6.85
C MET A 141 -0.59 4.72 -6.03
N MET A 142 -1.90 4.70 -6.30
CA MET A 142 -2.84 5.57 -5.58
C MET A 142 -3.05 5.08 -4.16
N GLY A 143 -3.22 3.77 -3.97
CA GLY A 143 -3.52 3.19 -2.67
C GLY A 143 -2.36 3.26 -1.67
N VAL A 144 -1.11 3.17 -2.11
CA VAL A 144 0.07 3.26 -1.22
C VAL A 144 0.65 4.67 -1.25
N PHE A 145 1.22 5.10 -2.37
CA PHE A 145 1.94 6.38 -2.44
C PHE A 145 0.98 7.58 -2.40
N GLY A 146 -0.15 7.50 -3.09
CA GLY A 146 -1.19 8.54 -3.06
C GLY A 146 -1.78 8.73 -1.66
N MET A 147 -2.16 7.65 -0.99
CA MET A 147 -2.66 7.70 0.39
C MET A 147 -1.60 8.18 1.38
N LEU A 148 -0.33 7.80 1.20
CA LEU A 148 0.77 8.28 2.04
C LEU A 148 0.96 9.80 1.89
N ALA A 149 0.93 10.31 0.67
CA ALA A 149 1.01 11.74 0.41
C ALA A 149 -0.16 12.49 1.06
N LEU A 150 -1.38 11.95 0.96
CA LEU A 150 -2.57 12.52 1.63
C LEU A 150 -2.46 12.44 3.16
N ALA A 151 -1.91 11.38 3.73
CA ALA A 151 -1.66 11.27 5.16
C ALA A 151 -0.76 12.41 5.65
N LEU A 152 0.35 12.66 4.96
CA LEU A 152 1.29 13.75 5.25
C LEU A 152 0.61 15.13 5.09
N MET A 153 -0.16 15.31 4.02
CA MET A 153 -0.90 16.54 3.77
C MET A 153 -1.89 16.84 4.92
N VAL A 154 -2.68 15.85 5.32
CA VAL A 154 -3.65 15.96 6.43
C VAL A 154 -2.94 16.20 7.76
N PHE A 155 -1.75 15.61 7.96
CA PHE A 155 -0.92 15.84 9.14
C PHE A 155 -0.50 17.31 9.24
N VAL A 156 0.06 17.87 8.16
CA VAL A 156 0.46 19.28 8.10
C VAL A 156 -0.75 20.21 8.24
N LEU A 157 -1.87 19.87 7.60
CA LEU A 157 -3.11 20.64 7.70
C LEU A 157 -3.62 20.69 9.15
N ARG A 158 -3.52 19.57 9.89
CA ARG A 158 -3.90 19.52 11.30
C ARG A 158 -2.97 20.36 12.17
N GLN A 159 -1.66 20.32 11.93
CA GLN A 159 -0.65 21.07 12.69
C GLN A 159 -0.72 22.58 12.46
N THR A 160 -1.18 23.01 11.29
CA THR A 160 -1.26 24.43 10.91
C THR A 160 -2.63 25.06 11.17
N SER A 161 -3.65 24.24 11.51
CA SER A 161 -5.02 24.71 11.75
C SER A 161 -5.33 24.80 13.25
N THR A 162 -6.07 25.84 13.65
CA THR A 162 -6.64 25.93 14.99
C THR A 162 -7.75 24.89 15.18
N ASP A 163 -8.00 24.50 16.43
CA ASP A 163 -9.04 23.49 16.76
C ASP A 163 -10.43 23.90 16.28
N THR A 164 -10.75 25.20 16.31
CA THR A 164 -12.02 25.73 15.81
C THR A 164 -12.18 25.54 14.30
N ARG A 165 -11.13 25.80 13.52
CA ARG A 165 -11.13 25.67 12.05
C ARG A 165 -11.08 24.20 11.62
N TRP A 166 -10.46 23.35 12.44
CA TRP A 166 -10.36 21.92 12.17
C TRP A 166 -11.73 21.24 12.06
N VAL A 167 -12.71 21.64 12.87
CA VAL A 167 -14.07 21.05 12.87
C VAL A 167 -14.73 21.14 11.49
N ASP A 168 -14.51 22.23 10.75
CA ASP A 168 -15.07 22.39 9.41
C ASP A 168 -14.24 21.67 8.34
N ILE A 169 -12.91 21.71 8.47
CA ILE A 169 -11.99 20.99 7.57
C ILE A 169 -12.21 19.47 7.65
N GLU A 170 -12.41 18.95 8.85
CA GLU A 170 -12.57 17.52 9.14
C GLU A 170 -13.68 16.88 8.30
N LYS A 171 -14.77 17.61 8.08
CA LYS A 171 -15.92 17.15 7.26
C LYS A 171 -15.47 16.85 5.82
N TYR A 172 -14.66 17.72 5.22
CA TYR A 172 -14.14 17.54 3.88
C TYR A 172 -13.09 16.42 3.81
N VAL A 173 -12.21 16.32 4.82
CA VAL A 173 -11.23 15.24 4.92
C VAL A 173 -11.92 13.88 5.00
N LYS A 174 -13.00 13.76 5.77
CA LYS A 174 -13.80 12.55 5.87
C LYS A 174 -14.40 12.14 4.52
N VAL A 175 -15.00 13.07 3.80
CA VAL A 175 -15.58 12.80 2.47
C VAL A 175 -14.49 12.41 1.48
N GLY A 176 -13.34 13.11 1.50
CA GLY A 176 -12.19 12.77 0.66
C GLY A 176 -11.62 11.39 0.94
N PHE A 177 -11.45 11.02 2.22
CA PHE A 177 -10.97 9.70 2.61
C PHE A 177 -11.85 8.57 2.06
N TRP A 178 -13.16 8.65 2.30
CA TRP A 178 -14.09 7.62 1.82
C TRP A 178 -14.26 7.66 0.31
N GLY A 179 -14.36 8.84 -0.29
CA GLY A 179 -14.52 9.00 -1.74
C GLY A 179 -13.35 8.39 -2.53
N ILE A 180 -12.11 8.61 -2.08
CA ILE A 180 -10.94 8.04 -2.73
C ILE A 180 -10.87 6.53 -2.53
N ASN A 181 -11.06 6.01 -1.31
CA ASN A 181 -10.97 4.56 -1.06
C ASN A 181 -12.08 3.78 -1.77
N VAL A 182 -13.32 4.27 -1.70
CA VAL A 182 -14.47 3.64 -2.37
C VAL A 182 -14.34 3.81 -3.87
N GLY A 183 -13.96 4.99 -4.37
CA GLY A 183 -13.76 5.23 -5.80
C GLY A 183 -12.67 4.32 -6.38
N LEU A 184 -11.54 4.18 -5.70
CA LEU A 184 -10.47 3.27 -6.09
C LEU A 184 -10.95 1.81 -6.09
N ALA A 185 -11.62 1.37 -5.02
CA ALA A 185 -12.16 0.01 -4.96
C ALA A 185 -13.19 -0.27 -6.06
N LEU A 186 -14.10 0.67 -6.35
CA LEU A 186 -15.10 0.53 -7.41
C LEU A 186 -14.44 0.46 -8.79
N MET A 187 -13.48 1.33 -9.09
CA MET A 187 -12.74 1.33 -10.36
C MET A 187 -12.04 -0.01 -10.60
N LEU A 188 -11.39 -0.56 -9.57
CA LEU A 188 -10.70 -1.84 -9.64
C LEU A 188 -11.69 -2.99 -9.85
N MET A 189 -12.72 -3.08 -9.00
CA MET A 189 -13.64 -4.23 -8.96
C MET A 189 -14.68 -4.24 -10.09
N MET A 190 -15.12 -3.07 -10.57
CA MET A 190 -16.18 -2.97 -11.57
C MET A 190 -15.66 -2.81 -13.01
N SER A 191 -14.40 -2.39 -13.19
CA SER A 191 -13.85 -2.10 -14.51
C SER A 191 -12.55 -2.85 -14.77
N LEU A 192 -11.46 -2.48 -14.09
CA LEU A 192 -10.13 -2.94 -14.48
C LEU A 192 -9.93 -4.44 -14.27
N PHE A 193 -10.34 -4.97 -13.11
CA PHE A 193 -10.17 -6.39 -12.81
C PHE A 193 -11.02 -7.29 -13.71
N PRO A 194 -12.36 -7.10 -13.85
CA PRO A 194 -13.15 -7.95 -14.74
C PRO A 194 -12.69 -7.86 -16.21
N SER A 195 -12.40 -6.65 -16.70
CA SER A 195 -11.91 -6.44 -18.05
C SER A 195 -10.56 -7.14 -18.27
N GLY A 196 -9.64 -7.03 -17.31
CA GLY A 196 -8.33 -7.69 -17.38
C GLY A 196 -8.42 -9.21 -17.37
N VAL A 197 -9.31 -9.79 -16.56
CA VAL A 197 -9.54 -11.24 -16.56
C VAL A 197 -10.09 -11.71 -17.91
N LEU A 198 -11.06 -10.99 -18.47
CA LEU A 198 -11.60 -11.30 -19.81
C LEU A 198 -10.56 -11.14 -20.90
N GLN A 199 -9.71 -10.11 -20.82
CA GLN A 199 -8.64 -9.88 -21.78
C GLN A 199 -7.58 -10.99 -21.73
N VAL A 200 -7.13 -11.40 -20.53
CA VAL A 200 -6.19 -12.51 -20.38
C VAL A 200 -6.81 -13.82 -20.88
N TRP A 201 -8.09 -14.06 -20.59
CA TRP A 201 -8.80 -15.23 -21.11
C TRP A 201 -8.78 -15.28 -22.64
N ASP A 202 -9.04 -14.15 -23.29
CA ASP A 202 -9.01 -14.04 -24.75
C ASP A 202 -7.61 -14.31 -25.32
N VAL A 203 -6.58 -13.71 -24.72
CA VAL A 203 -5.17 -13.90 -25.12
C VAL A 203 -4.75 -15.37 -24.97
N VAL A 204 -5.19 -16.07 -23.92
CA VAL A 204 -4.90 -17.49 -23.73
C VAL A 204 -5.55 -18.37 -24.81
N GLN A 205 -6.73 -17.99 -25.31
CA GLN A 205 -7.47 -18.77 -26.32
C GLN A 205 -7.05 -18.46 -27.75
N HIS A 206 -6.74 -17.20 -28.05
CA HIS A 206 -6.57 -16.71 -29.43
C HIS A 206 -5.16 -16.17 -29.73
N GLY A 207 -4.29 -16.10 -28.72
CA GLY A 207 -2.99 -15.44 -28.82
C GLY A 207 -3.07 -13.93 -28.51
N TYR A 208 -1.91 -13.33 -28.34
CA TYR A 208 -1.75 -11.89 -28.06
C TYR A 208 -1.95 -11.04 -29.31
#